data_AF-A0A385YRW1-F1
#
_entry.id   AF-A0A385YRW1-F1
#
_cell.length_a   1.000
_cell.length_b   1.000
_cell.length_c   1.000
_cell.angle_alpha   90.00
_cell.angle_beta   90.00
_cell.angle_gamma   90.00
#
_symmetry.space_group_name_H-M   'P 1'
#
loop_
_entity.id
_entity.type
_entity.pdbx_description
1 polymer ?
#
loop_
_entity_poly.entity_id
_entity_poly.type
_entity_poly.pdbx_seq_one_letter_code
_entity_poly.pdbx_strand_id
1 'polypeptide(L)'
;MDNFLLLLSSVSFVLVLVYMYRYFRLIKTDKQLAKQKLQRAGISLYVFIVSFIGLGMAFVTEEKSEVYSVEKESYINDVKPQMDKVVKEFDRLWEEEFKSTLNGIGTTTNISTAYGRMILLEVSYEDLENQIHEISAGKLTGYNKKQFDKFKTNFSTATKIRGAAVNHIQTVLNKGDFSPAEMDELESILSTSETHMLSAAENIEQLNKSFVVVQE
;
A
#
# COMPACT_ATOMS: atom_id res chain seq x y z
N MET A 1 16.41 -11.22 13.94
CA MET A 1 16.43 -10.51 15.24
C MET A 1 15.42 -11.08 16.23
N ASP A 2 14.32 -11.67 15.76
CA ASP A 2 13.21 -12.17 16.60
C ASP A 2 13.60 -13.21 17.66
N ASN A 3 14.57 -14.09 17.36
CA ASN A 3 15.04 -15.09 18.33
C ASN A 3 15.83 -14.47 19.50
N PHE A 4 16.41 -13.27 19.33
CA PHE A 4 17.19 -12.61 20.39
C PHE A 4 16.29 -11.91 21.41
N LEU A 5 15.16 -11.33 20.96
CA LEU A 5 14.15 -10.74 21.83
C LEU A 5 13.37 -11.79 22.64
N LEU A 6 13.10 -12.96 22.04
CA LEU A 6 12.54 -14.13 22.75
C LEU A 6 13.52 -14.70 23.79
N LEU A 7 14.82 -14.68 23.51
CA LEU A 7 15.87 -15.05 24.47
C LEU A 7 15.97 -14.05 25.63
N LEU A 8 15.90 -12.74 25.36
CA LEU A 8 15.93 -11.71 26.39
C LEU A 8 14.70 -11.71 27.29
N SER A 9 13.50 -11.98 26.74
CA SER A 9 12.27 -12.08 27.53
C SER A 9 12.25 -13.34 28.40
N SER A 10 12.75 -14.48 27.89
CA SER A 10 12.85 -15.73 28.65
C SER A 10 13.91 -15.67 29.76
N VAL A 11 15.08 -15.06 29.52
CA VAL A 11 16.10 -14.85 30.56
C VAL A 11 15.60 -13.92 31.66
N SER A 12 14.91 -12.83 31.31
CA SER A 12 14.29 -11.92 32.27
C SER A 12 13.22 -12.61 33.13
N PHE A 13 12.40 -13.46 32.51
CA PHE A 13 11.37 -14.23 33.22
C PHE A 13 11.99 -15.23 34.20
N VAL A 14 13.06 -15.93 33.81
CA VAL A 14 13.78 -16.86 34.68
C VAL A 14 14.43 -16.14 35.86
N LEU A 15 15.00 -14.95 35.65
CA LEU A 15 15.57 -14.14 36.74
C LEU A 15 14.50 -13.67 37.74
N VAL A 16 13.32 -13.26 37.26
CA VAL A 16 12.18 -12.92 38.12
C VAL A 16 11.74 -14.13 38.93
N LEU A 17 11.62 -15.31 38.31
CA LEU A 17 11.26 -16.55 39.02
C LEU A 17 12.31 -16.97 40.05
N VAL A 18 13.60 -16.87 39.73
CA VAL A 18 14.70 -17.15 40.68
C VAL A 18 14.68 -16.16 41.84
N TYR A 19 14.40 -14.88 41.58
CA TYR A 19 14.28 -13.85 42.60
C TYR A 19 13.07 -14.11 43.50
N MET A 20 11.91 -14.44 42.93
CA MET A 20 10.70 -14.81 43.67
C MET A 20 10.91 -16.09 44.49
N TYR A 21 11.61 -17.09 43.96
CA TYR A 21 11.94 -18.34 44.66
C TYR A 21 12.87 -18.09 45.86
N ARG A 22 13.93 -17.30 45.68
CA ARG A 22 14.82 -16.88 46.79
C ARG A 22 14.07 -16.07 47.85
N TYR A 23 13.16 -15.22 47.41
CA TYR A 23 12.30 -14.42 48.27
C TYR A 23 11.34 -15.28 49.10
N PHE A 24 10.70 -16.29 48.48
CA PHE A 24 9.80 -17.22 49.17
C PHE A 24 10.53 -18.06 50.22
N ARG A 25 11.79 -18.43 49.98
CA ARG A 25 12.63 -19.17 50.92
C ARG A 25 13.00 -18.37 52.18
N LEU A 26 13.14 -17.05 52.08
CA LEU A 26 13.49 -16.15 53.19
C LEU A 26 12.34 -15.88 54.18
N ILE A 27 11.09 -16.07 53.75
CA ILE A 27 9.90 -15.84 54.60
C ILE A 27 9.75 -16.92 55.70
N LYS A 28 10.44 -18.06 55.56
CA LYS A 28 10.28 -19.22 56.46
C LYS A 28 10.98 -19.08 57.82
N THR A 29 11.82 -18.06 58.03
CA THR A 29 12.78 -18.05 59.16
C THR A 29 12.50 -17.03 60.27
N ASP A 30 11.69 -15.98 60.07
CA ASP A 30 11.34 -15.05 61.17
C ASP A 30 10.14 -14.13 60.83
N LYS A 31 9.02 -14.22 61.57
CA LYS A 31 7.74 -13.59 61.20
C LYS A 31 7.73 -12.06 61.30
N GLN A 32 8.46 -11.48 62.26
CA GLN A 32 8.47 -10.02 62.50
C GLN A 32 9.41 -9.30 61.52
N LEU A 33 10.62 -9.84 61.33
CA LEU A 33 11.59 -9.32 60.35
C LEU A 33 11.10 -9.49 58.90
N ALA A 34 10.37 -10.59 58.61
CA ALA A 34 9.77 -10.82 57.31
C ALA A 34 8.76 -9.73 56.93
N LYS A 35 7.92 -9.25 57.86
CA LYS A 35 6.84 -8.28 57.57
C LYS A 35 7.38 -6.91 57.14
N GLN A 36 8.43 -6.41 57.80
CA GLN A 36 9.06 -5.13 57.48
C GLN A 36 9.89 -5.19 56.18
N LYS A 37 10.58 -6.33 55.95
CA LYS A 37 11.25 -6.60 54.67
C LYS A 37 10.25 -6.80 53.53
N LEU A 38 9.05 -7.34 53.80
CA LEU A 38 7.98 -7.53 52.81
C LEU A 38 7.48 -6.20 52.24
N GLN A 39 7.27 -5.21 53.10
CA GLN A 39 6.78 -3.89 52.65
C GLN A 39 7.84 -3.17 51.80
N ARG A 40 9.11 -3.21 52.20
CA ARG A 40 10.20 -2.59 51.42
C ARG A 40 10.48 -3.33 50.11
N ALA A 41 10.47 -4.66 50.12
CA ALA A 41 10.68 -5.48 48.93
C ALA A 41 9.49 -5.42 47.95
N GLY A 42 8.25 -5.35 48.46
CA GLY A 42 7.05 -5.18 47.64
C GLY A 42 7.02 -3.84 46.91
N ILE A 43 7.41 -2.74 47.59
CA ILE A 43 7.55 -1.43 46.96
C ILE A 43 8.67 -1.45 45.90
N SER A 44 9.83 -2.05 46.21
CA SER A 44 10.94 -2.17 45.26
C SER A 44 10.58 -2.98 44.02
N LEU A 45 9.81 -4.07 44.17
CA LEU A 45 9.38 -4.91 43.05
C LEU A 45 8.35 -4.18 42.17
N TYR A 46 7.42 -3.46 42.79
CA TYR A 46 6.43 -2.65 42.08
C TYR A 46 7.09 -1.55 41.25
N VAL A 47 8.06 -0.82 41.83
CA VAL A 47 8.83 0.21 41.10
C VAL A 47 9.60 -0.41 39.93
N PHE A 48 10.16 -1.61 40.09
CA PHE A 48 10.88 -2.30 39.02
C PHE A 48 9.94 -2.71 37.87
N ILE A 49 8.77 -3.28 38.18
CA ILE A 49 7.77 -3.68 37.16
C ILE A 49 7.22 -2.46 36.41
N VAL A 50 6.86 -1.38 37.12
CA VAL A 50 6.36 -0.15 36.49
C VAL A 50 7.44 0.50 35.62
N SER A 51 8.70 0.47 36.04
CA SER A 51 9.81 1.01 35.24
C SER A 51 10.06 0.18 33.98
N PHE A 52 9.99 -1.15 34.04
CA PHE A 52 10.15 -2.03 32.87
C PHE A 52 8.97 -1.91 31.89
N ILE A 53 7.74 -1.78 32.39
CA ILE A 53 6.56 -1.55 31.54
C ILE A 53 6.65 -0.17 30.86
N GLY A 54 7.07 0.87 31.59
CA GLY A 54 7.27 2.21 31.06
C GLY A 54 8.37 2.27 29.99
N LEU A 55 9.52 1.63 30.24
CA LEU A 55 10.62 1.56 29.26
C LEU A 55 10.20 0.77 28.01
N GLY A 56 9.48 -0.34 28.18
CA GLY A 56 8.99 -1.15 27.07
C GLY A 56 8.00 -0.40 26.19
N MET A 57 7.08 0.36 26.78
CA MET A 57 6.15 1.19 26.00
C MET A 57 6.85 2.34 25.28
N ALA A 58 7.82 3.02 25.92
CA ALA A 58 8.58 4.09 25.28
C ALA A 58 9.37 3.59 24.06
N PHE A 59 10.06 2.46 24.20
CA PHE A 59 10.85 1.86 23.12
C PHE A 59 9.99 1.44 21.92
N VAL A 60 8.85 0.78 22.17
CA VAL A 60 7.90 0.38 21.11
C VAL A 60 7.31 1.61 20.40
N THR A 61 7.08 2.71 21.12
CA THR A 61 6.53 3.94 20.54
C THR A 61 7.57 4.64 19.66
N GLU A 62 8.83 4.68 20.09
CA GLU A 62 9.93 5.29 19.34
C GLU A 62 10.21 4.53 18.03
N GLU A 63 10.35 3.20 18.10
CA GLU A 63 10.54 2.33 16.92
C GLU A 63 9.37 2.48 15.92
N LYS A 64 8.13 2.50 16.41
CA LYS A 64 6.95 2.68 15.55
C LYS A 64 6.93 4.06 14.88
N SER A 65 7.39 5.11 15.57
CA SER A 65 7.45 6.46 15.00
C SER A 65 8.54 6.57 13.92
N GLU A 66 9.68 5.89 14.12
CA GLU A 66 10.80 5.87 13.17
C GLU A 66 10.43 5.08 11.90
N VAL A 67 9.79 3.91 12.04
CA VAL A 67 9.28 3.15 10.89
C VAL A 67 8.27 4.00 10.09
N TYR A 68 7.36 4.70 10.78
CA TYR A 68 6.39 5.57 10.12
C TYR A 68 7.03 6.71 9.34
N SER A 69 8.01 7.41 9.93
CA SER A 69 8.68 8.54 9.27
C SER A 69 9.45 8.09 8.03
N VAL A 70 10.13 6.94 8.11
CA VAL A 70 10.87 6.33 7.01
C VAL A 70 9.94 5.88 5.89
N GLU A 71 8.80 5.25 6.21
CA GLU A 71 7.78 4.89 5.20
C GLU A 71 7.19 6.11 4.52
N LYS A 72 6.85 7.15 5.29
CA LYS A 72 6.27 8.39 4.78
C LYS A 72 7.22 9.10 3.82
N GLU A 73 8.49 9.21 4.18
CA GLU A 73 9.51 9.82 3.33
C GLU A 73 9.67 9.04 2.01
N SER A 74 9.78 7.71 2.08
CA SER A 74 9.87 6.87 0.88
C SER A 74 8.60 6.97 0.01
N TYR A 75 7.42 7.06 0.62
CA TYR A 75 6.18 7.26 -0.11
C TYR A 75 6.16 8.58 -0.88
N ILE A 76 6.47 9.69 -0.20
CA ILE A 76 6.39 11.05 -0.79
C ILE A 76 7.45 11.24 -1.88
N ASN A 77 8.67 10.76 -1.64
CA ASN A 77 9.81 11.05 -2.50
C ASN A 77 9.98 10.04 -3.64
N ASP A 78 9.66 8.76 -3.40
CA ASP A 78 9.97 7.69 -4.35
C ASP A 78 8.70 7.14 -5.01
N VAL A 79 7.72 6.73 -4.20
CA VAL A 79 6.59 5.92 -4.68
C VAL A 79 5.50 6.79 -5.33
N LYS A 80 5.04 7.83 -4.63
CA LYS A 80 3.94 8.70 -5.08
C LYS A 80 4.24 9.40 -6.41
N PRO A 81 5.44 9.98 -6.65
CA PRO A 81 5.72 10.64 -7.92
C PRO A 81 5.63 9.70 -9.12
N GLN A 82 6.04 8.44 -8.96
CA GLN A 82 5.93 7.43 -10.01
C GLN A 82 4.47 7.03 -10.26
N MET A 83 3.68 6.86 -9.19
CA MET A 83 2.24 6.61 -9.30
C MET A 83 1.51 7.76 -9.99
N ASP A 84 1.77 9.01 -9.57
CA ASP A 84 1.18 10.20 -10.17
C ASP A 84 1.54 10.31 -11.65
N LYS A 85 2.79 9.98 -12.02
CA LYS A 85 3.25 9.97 -13.42
C LYS A 85 2.42 9.01 -14.28
N VAL A 86 2.24 7.75 -13.84
CA VAL A 86 1.50 6.77 -14.65
C VAL A 86 0.01 7.09 -14.72
N VAL A 87 -0.59 7.58 -13.62
CA VAL A 87 -1.99 8.03 -13.63
C VAL A 87 -2.19 9.20 -14.59
N LYS A 88 -1.29 10.19 -14.56
CA LYS A 88 -1.35 11.31 -15.49
C LYS A 88 -1.22 10.86 -16.95
N GLU A 89 -0.33 9.92 -17.23
CA GLU A 89 -0.17 9.39 -18.59
C GLU A 89 -1.41 8.61 -19.04
N PHE A 90 -2.03 7.83 -18.15
CA PHE A 90 -3.30 7.15 -18.43
C PHE A 90 -4.39 8.15 -18.84
N ASP A 91 -4.56 9.21 -18.07
CA ASP A 91 -5.56 10.26 -18.34
C ASP A 91 -5.25 10.99 -19.65
N ARG A 92 -3.97 11.28 -19.92
CA ARG A 92 -3.53 11.90 -21.17
C ARG A 92 -3.86 11.03 -22.38
N LEU A 93 -3.50 9.74 -22.35
CA LEU A 93 -3.82 8.79 -23.41
C LEU A 93 -5.34 8.70 -23.64
N TRP A 94 -6.13 8.76 -22.57
CA TRP A 94 -7.58 8.71 -22.66
C TRP A 94 -8.20 9.98 -23.27
N GLU A 95 -7.91 11.14 -22.70
CA GLU A 95 -8.55 12.40 -23.10
C GLU A 95 -7.99 12.95 -24.41
N GLU A 96 -6.67 12.94 -24.57
CA GLU A 96 -6.01 13.62 -25.69
C GLU A 96 -5.89 12.73 -26.94
N GLU A 97 -5.74 11.41 -26.77
CA GLU A 97 -5.49 10.49 -27.88
C GLU A 97 -6.72 9.65 -28.21
N PHE A 98 -7.23 8.86 -27.23
CA PHE A 98 -8.33 7.92 -27.46
C PHE A 98 -9.61 8.66 -27.86
N LYS A 99 -10.13 9.52 -26.98
CA LYS A 99 -11.41 10.23 -27.18
C LYS A 99 -11.33 11.14 -28.40
N SER A 100 -10.24 11.88 -28.53
CA SER A 100 -9.97 12.75 -29.68
C SER A 100 -10.01 11.97 -31.00
N THR A 101 -9.34 10.82 -31.07
CA THR A 101 -9.33 9.98 -32.28
C THR A 101 -10.70 9.41 -32.55
N LEU A 102 -11.38 8.82 -31.55
CA LEU A 102 -12.69 8.20 -31.72
C LEU A 102 -13.74 9.22 -32.20
N ASN A 103 -13.81 10.39 -31.57
CA ASN A 103 -14.76 11.46 -31.92
C ASN A 103 -14.40 12.15 -33.26
N GLY A 104 -13.15 12.07 -33.69
CA GLY A 104 -12.67 12.64 -34.94
C GLY A 104 -12.94 11.79 -36.18
N ILE A 105 -13.32 10.51 -36.01
CA ILE A 105 -13.56 9.59 -37.14
C ILE A 105 -14.68 10.14 -38.03
N GLY A 106 -14.39 10.26 -39.33
CA GLY A 106 -15.36 10.71 -40.33
C GLY A 106 -15.60 12.22 -40.34
N THR A 107 -15.02 12.97 -39.40
CA THR A 107 -15.12 14.44 -39.32
C THR A 107 -13.78 15.09 -39.63
N THR A 108 -12.82 14.98 -38.71
CA THR A 108 -11.49 15.59 -38.79
C THR A 108 -10.39 14.58 -39.09
N THR A 109 -10.69 13.28 -38.97
CA THR A 109 -9.75 12.17 -39.12
C THR A 109 -10.36 11.10 -40.03
N ASN A 110 -9.63 10.70 -41.07
CA ASN A 110 -10.05 9.59 -41.94
C ASN A 110 -9.78 8.22 -41.28
N ILE A 111 -10.46 7.17 -41.74
CA ILE A 111 -10.39 5.81 -41.16
C ILE A 111 -8.95 5.29 -41.08
N SER A 112 -8.16 5.45 -42.14
CA SER A 112 -6.76 4.98 -42.17
C SER A 112 -5.88 5.67 -41.13
N THR A 113 -6.08 6.98 -40.93
CA THR A 113 -5.37 7.77 -39.93
C THR A 113 -5.81 7.38 -38.51
N ALA A 114 -7.12 7.21 -38.30
CA ALA A 114 -7.65 6.76 -37.01
C ALA A 114 -7.11 5.38 -36.65
N TYR A 115 -7.06 4.45 -37.60
CA TYR A 115 -6.50 3.11 -37.41
C TYR A 115 -5.01 3.17 -37.02
N GLY A 116 -4.21 3.97 -37.73
CA GLY A 116 -2.80 4.17 -37.39
C GLY A 116 -2.58 4.76 -35.99
N ARG A 117 -3.43 5.72 -35.58
CA ARG A 117 -3.40 6.26 -34.21
C ARG A 117 -3.76 5.22 -33.16
N MET A 118 -4.74 4.36 -33.45
CA MET A 118 -5.12 3.27 -32.55
C MET A 118 -3.99 2.24 -32.35
N ILE A 119 -3.20 1.93 -33.40
CA ILE A 119 -2.00 1.08 -33.23
C ILE A 119 -1.01 1.71 -32.25
N LEU A 120 -0.72 3.02 -32.39
CA LEU A 120 0.21 3.71 -31.49
C LEU A 120 -0.33 3.76 -30.05
N LEU A 121 -1.64 3.91 -29.91
CA LEU A 121 -2.29 3.96 -28.61
C LEU A 121 -2.30 2.60 -27.90
N GLU A 122 -2.43 1.50 -28.65
CA GLU A 122 -2.30 0.14 -28.12
C GLU A 122 -0.91 -0.07 -27.50
N VAL A 123 0.14 0.25 -28.27
CA VAL A 123 1.54 0.19 -27.78
C VAL A 123 1.73 1.08 -26.56
N SER A 124 1.14 2.27 -26.56
CA SER A 124 1.25 3.19 -25.41
C SER A 124 0.60 2.63 -24.14
N TYR A 125 -0.52 1.93 -24.26
CA TYR A 125 -1.14 1.26 -23.12
C TYR A 125 -0.34 0.02 -22.66
N GLU A 126 0.26 -0.74 -23.57
CA GLU A 126 1.19 -1.83 -23.20
C GLU A 126 2.42 -1.30 -22.45
N ASP A 127 3.03 -0.23 -22.95
CA ASP A 127 4.16 0.44 -22.29
C ASP A 127 3.78 0.99 -20.91
N LEU A 128 2.57 1.53 -20.77
CA LEU A 128 2.07 2.03 -19.49
C LEU A 128 1.83 0.89 -18.49
N GLU A 129 1.35 -0.28 -18.96
CA GLU A 129 1.23 -1.49 -18.16
C GLU A 129 2.60 -1.97 -17.66
N ASN A 130 3.61 -1.97 -18.51
CA ASN A 130 4.98 -2.34 -18.12
C ASN A 130 5.54 -1.36 -17.09
N GLN A 131 5.35 -0.05 -17.28
CA GLN A 131 5.79 0.98 -16.35
C GLN A 131 5.18 0.81 -14.95
N ILE A 132 3.88 0.50 -14.83
CA ILE A 132 3.26 0.28 -13.51
C ILE A 132 3.88 -0.94 -12.81
N HIS A 133 4.22 -1.99 -13.56
CA HIS A 133 4.87 -3.18 -13.00
C HIS A 133 6.27 -2.91 -12.44
N GLU A 134 7.00 -1.96 -13.02
CA GLU A 134 8.34 -1.57 -12.59
C GLU A 134 8.37 -0.69 -11.33
N ILE A 135 7.25 -0.02 -10.97
CA ILE A 135 7.22 0.82 -9.77
C ILE A 135 7.47 -0.04 -8.52
N SER A 136 8.51 0.32 -7.78
CA SER A 136 8.86 -0.30 -6.50
C SER A 136 7.95 0.19 -5.38
N ALA A 137 7.63 -0.69 -4.44
CA ALA A 137 6.95 -0.32 -3.20
C ALA A 137 7.84 0.51 -2.25
N GLY A 138 9.13 0.70 -2.58
CA GLY A 138 10.08 1.41 -1.73
C GLY A 138 10.17 0.75 -0.36
N LYS A 139 10.02 1.55 0.69
CA LYS A 139 10.03 1.07 2.08
C LYS A 139 8.64 0.76 2.65
N LEU A 140 7.57 0.82 1.86
CA LEU A 140 6.22 0.57 2.34
C LEU A 140 6.09 -0.84 2.94
N THR A 141 5.44 -0.94 4.10
CA THR A 141 5.16 -2.24 4.74
C THR A 141 3.68 -2.40 5.10
N GLY A 142 3.32 -3.59 5.60
CA GLY A 142 2.01 -3.88 6.17
C GLY A 142 0.82 -3.44 5.31
N TYR A 143 -0.04 -2.61 5.89
CA TYR A 143 -1.24 -2.10 5.22
C TYR A 143 -0.90 -1.22 4.01
N ASN A 144 0.10 -0.33 4.11
CA ASN A 144 0.46 0.57 3.02
C ASN A 144 0.95 -0.21 1.79
N LYS A 145 1.83 -1.19 1.99
CA LYS A 145 2.29 -2.06 0.90
C LYS A 145 1.11 -2.79 0.23
N LYS A 146 0.16 -3.28 1.02
CA LYS A 146 -1.04 -3.95 0.48
C LYS A 146 -1.89 -3.01 -0.39
N GLN A 147 -2.07 -1.75 0.02
CA GLN A 147 -2.80 -0.78 -0.80
C GLN A 147 -2.05 -0.43 -2.08
N PHE A 148 -0.72 -0.29 -2.00
CA PHE A 148 0.13 -0.10 -3.18
C PHE A 148 0.03 -1.28 -4.17
N ASP A 149 0.12 -2.53 -3.68
CA ASP A 149 0.02 -3.72 -4.53
C ASP A 149 -1.38 -3.82 -5.20
N LYS A 150 -2.44 -3.44 -4.49
CA LYS A 150 -3.81 -3.36 -5.05
C LYS A 150 -3.94 -2.25 -6.09
N PHE A 151 -3.36 -1.09 -5.84
CA PHE A 151 -3.28 -0.02 -6.84
C PHE A 151 -2.64 -0.53 -8.12
N LYS A 152 -1.45 -1.15 -8.05
CA LYS A 152 -0.76 -1.72 -9.22
C LYS A 152 -1.63 -2.70 -9.99
N THR A 153 -2.27 -3.62 -9.27
CA THR A 153 -3.13 -4.66 -9.86
C THR A 153 -4.32 -4.05 -10.60
N ASN A 154 -5.06 -3.15 -9.94
CA ASN A 154 -6.24 -2.53 -10.53
C ASN A 154 -5.89 -1.59 -11.69
N PHE A 155 -4.82 -0.81 -11.54
CA PHE A 155 -4.35 0.10 -12.59
C PHE A 155 -3.84 -0.65 -13.83
N SER A 156 -3.04 -1.71 -13.65
CA SER A 156 -2.59 -2.59 -14.73
C SER A 156 -3.79 -3.22 -15.45
N THR A 157 -4.78 -3.71 -14.70
CA THR A 157 -6.01 -4.26 -15.27
C THR A 157 -6.80 -3.22 -16.07
N ALA A 158 -7.00 -2.02 -15.52
CA ALA A 158 -7.67 -0.94 -16.23
C ALA A 158 -6.97 -0.58 -17.55
N THR A 159 -5.63 -0.53 -17.53
CA THR A 159 -4.76 -0.26 -18.68
C THR A 159 -4.89 -1.33 -19.76
N LYS A 160 -4.84 -2.61 -19.39
CA LYS A 160 -5.08 -3.74 -20.32
C LYS A 160 -6.43 -3.64 -21.01
N ILE A 161 -7.47 -3.33 -20.25
CA ILE A 161 -8.83 -3.23 -20.78
C ILE A 161 -8.94 -2.04 -21.75
N ARG A 162 -8.24 -0.92 -21.51
CA ARG A 162 -8.15 0.17 -22.50
C ARG A 162 -7.44 -0.28 -23.77
N GLY A 163 -6.35 -1.05 -23.66
CA GLY A 163 -5.71 -1.69 -24.81
C GLY A 163 -6.67 -2.60 -25.60
N ALA A 164 -7.51 -3.36 -24.90
CA ALA A 164 -8.56 -4.18 -25.54
C ALA A 164 -9.62 -3.31 -26.25
N ALA A 165 -10.03 -2.19 -25.65
CA ALA A 165 -10.95 -1.24 -26.28
C ALA A 165 -10.35 -0.63 -27.57
N VAL A 166 -9.07 -0.32 -27.55
CA VAL A 166 -8.33 0.14 -28.73
C VAL A 166 -8.34 -0.93 -29.83
N ASN A 167 -8.04 -2.18 -29.49
CA ASN A 167 -8.10 -3.31 -30.43
C ASN A 167 -9.49 -3.55 -31.02
N HIS A 168 -10.53 -3.38 -30.20
CA HIS A 168 -11.91 -3.44 -30.66
C HIS A 168 -12.18 -2.37 -31.72
N ILE A 169 -11.79 -1.11 -31.46
CA ILE A 169 -11.96 -0.02 -32.44
C ILE A 169 -11.14 -0.29 -33.71
N GLN A 170 -9.92 -0.81 -33.61
CA GLN A 170 -9.15 -1.21 -34.79
C GLN A 170 -9.92 -2.20 -35.66
N THR A 171 -10.59 -3.18 -35.04
CA THR A 171 -11.42 -4.18 -35.72
C THR A 171 -12.63 -3.54 -36.40
N VAL A 172 -13.34 -2.68 -35.68
CA VAL A 172 -14.47 -1.88 -36.19
C VAL A 172 -14.05 -1.04 -37.41
N LEU A 173 -12.93 -0.33 -37.32
CA LEU A 173 -12.39 0.51 -38.39
C LEU A 173 -12.03 -0.31 -39.63
N ASN A 174 -11.39 -1.47 -39.45
CA ASN A 174 -10.99 -2.35 -40.55
C ASN A 174 -12.20 -2.96 -41.27
N LYS A 175 -13.24 -3.34 -40.51
CA LYS A 175 -14.50 -3.86 -41.08
C LYS A 175 -15.39 -2.75 -41.66
N GLY A 176 -15.23 -1.52 -41.18
CA GLY A 176 -16.16 -0.42 -41.45
C GLY A 176 -17.52 -0.60 -40.76
N ASP A 177 -17.58 -1.37 -39.68
CA ASP A 177 -18.83 -1.71 -38.97
C ASP A 177 -18.99 -0.88 -37.70
N PHE A 178 -19.74 0.22 -37.81
CA PHE A 178 -20.07 1.10 -36.68
C PHE A 178 -21.51 0.85 -36.18
N SER A 179 -21.96 -0.40 -36.23
CA SER A 179 -23.29 -0.75 -35.74
C SER A 179 -23.44 -0.45 -34.23
N PRO A 180 -24.67 -0.23 -33.74
CA PRO A 180 -24.91 -0.04 -32.32
C PRO A 180 -24.34 -1.17 -31.45
N ALA A 181 -24.38 -2.42 -31.93
CA ALA A 181 -23.84 -3.57 -31.20
C ALA A 181 -22.33 -3.45 -30.93
N GLU A 182 -21.54 -2.98 -31.91
CA GLU A 182 -20.10 -2.77 -31.75
C GLU A 182 -19.81 -1.60 -30.78
N MET A 183 -20.67 -0.59 -30.74
CA MET A 183 -20.54 0.54 -29.81
C MET A 183 -20.96 0.16 -28.38
N ASP A 184 -22.01 -0.66 -28.22
CA ASP A 184 -22.44 -1.19 -26.93
C ASP A 184 -21.36 -2.10 -26.32
N GLU A 185 -20.71 -2.94 -27.15
CA GLU A 185 -19.57 -3.76 -26.71
C GLU A 185 -18.39 -2.89 -26.27
N LEU A 186 -18.05 -1.85 -27.04
CA LEU A 186 -17.02 -0.89 -26.66
C LEU A 186 -17.33 -0.22 -25.31
N GLU A 187 -18.56 0.26 -25.11
CA GLU A 187 -18.99 0.88 -23.86
C GLU A 187 -18.87 -0.08 -22.68
N SER A 188 -19.24 -1.36 -22.87
CA SER A 188 -19.10 -2.41 -21.86
C SER A 188 -17.63 -2.64 -21.45
N ILE A 189 -16.72 -2.70 -22.44
CA ILE A 189 -15.27 -2.81 -22.20
C ILE A 189 -14.78 -1.60 -21.40
N LEU A 190 -15.16 -0.38 -21.82
CA LEU A 190 -14.74 0.86 -21.18
C LEU A 190 -15.25 0.98 -19.74
N SER A 191 -16.52 0.64 -19.49
CA SER A 191 -17.12 0.63 -18.15
C SER A 191 -16.39 -0.30 -17.18
N THR A 192 -15.94 -1.46 -17.67
CA THR A 192 -15.12 -2.39 -16.89
C THR A 192 -13.76 -1.76 -16.52
N SER A 193 -13.12 -1.08 -17.47
CA SER A 193 -11.87 -0.34 -17.20
C SER A 193 -12.07 0.75 -16.15
N GLU A 194 -13.17 1.51 -16.22
CA GLU A 194 -13.50 2.56 -15.26
C GLU A 194 -13.67 2.03 -13.84
N THR A 195 -14.34 0.89 -13.68
CA THR A 195 -14.51 0.23 -12.38
C THR A 195 -13.15 -0.11 -11.74
N HIS A 196 -12.21 -0.63 -12.53
CA HIS A 196 -10.86 -0.90 -12.04
C HIS A 196 -10.07 0.39 -11.76
N MET A 197 -10.22 1.43 -12.58
CA MET A 197 -9.54 2.70 -12.34
C MET A 197 -10.05 3.41 -11.08
N LEU A 198 -11.36 3.37 -10.82
CA LEU A 198 -11.96 3.86 -9.56
C LEU A 198 -11.39 3.08 -8.36
N SER A 199 -11.33 1.76 -8.46
CA SER A 199 -10.71 0.92 -7.42
C SER A 199 -9.24 1.30 -7.22
N ALA A 200 -8.48 1.56 -8.29
CA ALA A 200 -7.10 2.03 -8.20
C ALA A 200 -7.00 3.37 -7.46
N ALA A 201 -7.85 4.34 -7.80
CA ALA A 201 -7.92 5.65 -7.16
C ALA A 201 -8.23 5.55 -5.66
N GLU A 202 -9.16 4.68 -5.25
CA GLU A 202 -9.46 4.42 -3.84
C GLU A 202 -8.24 3.90 -3.06
N ASN A 203 -7.42 3.03 -3.68
CA ASN A 203 -6.20 2.53 -3.06
C ASN A 203 -5.15 3.65 -2.90
N ILE A 204 -5.04 4.57 -3.87
CA ILE A 204 -4.19 5.77 -3.75
C ILE A 204 -4.70 6.66 -2.60
N GLU A 205 -6.01 6.87 -2.50
CA GLU A 205 -6.60 7.68 -1.44
C GLU A 205 -6.34 7.08 -0.06
N GLN A 206 -6.45 5.76 0.09
CA GLN A 206 -6.12 5.07 1.33
C GLN A 206 -4.64 5.22 1.71
N LEU A 207 -3.72 5.16 0.74
CA LEU A 207 -2.30 5.47 0.95
C LEU A 207 -2.08 6.92 1.40
N ASN A 208 -2.70 7.88 0.71
CA ASN A 208 -2.58 9.29 1.09
C ASN A 208 -3.07 9.52 2.53
N LYS A 209 -4.21 8.92 2.91
CA LYS A 209 -4.77 9.04 4.26
C LYS A 209 -3.84 8.46 5.33
N SER A 210 -3.19 7.32 5.09
CA SER A 210 -2.30 6.72 6.10
C SER A 210 -1.08 7.60 6.42
N PHE A 211 -0.65 8.46 5.49
CA PHE A 211 0.47 9.37 5.69
C PHE A 211 0.09 10.81 6.11
N VAL A 212 -1.19 11.13 6.13
CA VAL A 212 -1.72 12.43 6.62
C VAL A 212 -2.14 12.36 8.09
N VAL A 213 -2.61 11.21 8.58
CA VAL A 213 -3.35 11.12 9.86
C VAL A 213 -2.48 10.96 11.13
N VAL A 214 -1.14 10.84 11.05
CA VAL A 214 -0.32 10.73 12.28
C VAL A 214 0.10 12.12 12.78
N GLN A 215 -0.85 12.83 13.37
CA GLN A 215 -0.64 13.92 14.33
C GLN A 215 -1.73 13.83 15.43
N GLU A 216 -1.70 12.79 16.25
CA GLU A 216 -2.37 12.78 17.57
C GLU A 216 -1.51 12.03 18.60
#